data_AF-A0A4R8TAE1-F1
#
_entry.id   AF-A0A4R8TAE1-F1
#
_cell.length_a   1.000
_cell.length_b   1.000
_cell.length_c   1.000
_cell.angle_alpha   90.00
_cell.angle_beta   90.00
_cell.angle_gamma   90.00
#
_symmetry.space_group_name_H-M   'P 1'
#
loop_
_entity.id
_entity.type
_entity.pdbx_description
1 polymer ?
#
loop_
_entity_poly.entity_id
_entity_poly.type
_entity_poly.pdbx_seq_one_letter_code
_entity_poly.pdbx_strand_id
1 'polypeptide(L)'
;MTLAVPGHVCFAAALILGYSASPATAQDNSIKVTLDNTYGTIAPPNDAFPFNANHASVVSVVLLILSLTFVGISFKESKRWNSTVPAALTIGAASCILPEAVDNYLANCYWAQSHDPRFLMFTFLGREFDVFVGIIWWSFGAVLGCCIFGALMRDVSTGTLWKGLALAGLFDIVLEECLLNYGGLYFYYGHQPLVLIAKFPWWWLFCNVSAIFMGIAVTYRYRAWFNGWKSVFVLPILPFCYIGAWSLAAMPTVYAVQADYSPLVTQACGVLTCCIALVQTGVMMDAILDRDPLDVGSGRRNISLQDAKTSLDTRQVRWK
;
A
#
# COMPACT_ATOMS: atom_id res chain seq x y z
N MET A 1 12.38 -7.45 40.26
CA MET A 1 11.79 -6.11 40.06
C MET A 1 11.07 -6.15 38.72
N THR A 2 9.76 -6.09 38.77
CA THR A 2 8.80 -6.49 37.73
C THR A 2 8.74 -5.49 36.58
N LEU A 3 9.16 -5.92 35.39
CA LEU A 3 8.88 -5.30 34.10
C LEU A 3 7.39 -5.47 33.77
N ALA A 4 6.58 -4.51 34.19
CA ALA A 4 5.24 -4.35 33.67
C ALA A 4 5.34 -3.64 32.32
N VAL A 5 5.07 -4.37 31.23
CA VAL A 5 4.92 -3.81 29.88
C VAL A 5 3.46 -3.40 29.71
N PRO A 6 3.10 -2.10 29.75
CA PRO A 6 1.71 -1.65 29.63
C PRO A 6 1.26 -1.52 28.16
N GLY A 7 2.12 -1.85 27.19
CA GLY A 7 1.92 -1.51 25.77
C GLY A 7 0.75 -2.21 25.07
N HIS A 8 0.32 -3.39 25.54
CA HIS A 8 -0.73 -4.16 24.87
C HIS A 8 -2.16 -3.63 25.10
N VAL A 9 -2.39 -2.92 26.22
CA VAL A 9 -3.70 -2.30 26.50
C VAL A 9 -3.85 -0.97 25.75
N CYS A 10 -2.75 -0.25 25.52
CA CYS A 10 -2.78 1.04 24.82
C CYS A 10 -3.09 0.93 23.32
N PHE A 11 -2.67 -0.12 22.63
CA PHE A 11 -2.95 -0.29 21.20
C PHE A 11 -4.40 -0.70 20.94
N ALA A 12 -4.94 -1.61 21.77
CA ALA A 12 -6.36 -1.97 21.73
C ALA A 12 -7.27 -0.81 22.19
N ALA A 13 -6.84 -0.01 23.17
CA ALA A 13 -7.55 1.20 23.57
C ALA A 13 -7.46 2.31 22.50
N ALA A 14 -6.34 2.45 21.77
CA ALA A 14 -6.23 3.37 20.63
C ALA A 14 -7.13 2.95 19.46
N LEU A 15 -7.26 1.64 19.20
CA LEU A 15 -8.25 1.06 18.27
C LEU A 15 -9.70 1.41 18.65
N ILE A 16 -10.00 1.55 19.94
CA ILE A 16 -11.34 1.87 20.45
C ILE A 16 -11.56 3.40 20.58
N LEU A 17 -10.52 4.17 20.90
CA LEU A 17 -10.59 5.62 21.12
C LEU A 17 -10.45 6.44 19.82
N GLY A 18 -9.88 5.86 18.76
CA GLY A 18 -9.80 6.47 17.42
C GLY A 18 -11.15 6.66 16.73
N TYR A 19 -12.23 6.07 17.25
CA TYR A 19 -13.60 6.20 16.71
C TYR A 19 -14.37 7.43 17.21
N SER A 20 -13.74 8.32 17.99
CA SER A 20 -14.43 9.47 18.61
C SER A 20 -14.45 10.76 17.76
N ALA A 21 -13.86 10.76 16.56
CA ALA A 21 -13.89 11.91 15.67
C ALA A 21 -15.26 12.05 14.97
N SER A 22 -15.83 13.25 15.01
CA SER A 22 -17.06 13.56 14.27
C SER A 22 -16.74 13.73 12.77
N PRO A 23 -17.46 13.07 11.85
CA PRO A 23 -17.27 13.23 10.41
C PRO A 23 -17.38 14.69 9.93
N ALA A 24 -18.17 15.50 10.65
CA ALA A 24 -18.37 16.93 10.34
C ALA A 24 -17.12 17.78 10.57
N THR A 25 -16.15 17.32 11.35
CA THR A 25 -14.89 18.04 11.64
C THR A 25 -13.69 17.54 10.85
N ALA A 26 -13.81 16.41 10.15
CA ALA A 26 -12.69 15.75 9.48
C ALA A 26 -12.21 16.51 8.23
N GLN A 27 -13.14 17.15 7.51
CA GLN A 27 -12.86 17.88 6.27
C GLN A 27 -12.27 19.29 6.50
N ASP A 28 -12.60 19.91 7.65
CA ASP A 28 -12.17 21.26 8.01
C ASP A 28 -10.84 21.29 8.80
N ASN A 29 -10.31 20.12 9.14
CA ASN A 29 -9.07 19.99 9.91
C ASN A 29 -7.83 20.10 8.99
N SER A 30 -7.74 21.20 8.24
CA SER A 30 -6.59 21.48 7.38
C SER A 30 -5.57 22.33 8.11
N ILE A 31 -4.31 21.87 8.18
CA ILE A 31 -3.21 22.73 8.62
C ILE A 31 -3.00 23.80 7.54
N LYS A 32 -2.93 25.08 7.97
CA LYS A 32 -2.67 26.20 7.07
C LYS A 32 -1.35 25.97 6.35
N VAL A 33 -1.43 25.80 5.04
CA VAL A 33 -0.27 25.60 4.17
C VAL A 33 0.40 26.95 3.89
N THR A 34 1.73 26.96 3.99
CA THR A 34 2.57 28.03 3.46
C THR A 34 3.30 27.53 2.23
N LEU A 35 3.49 28.38 1.22
CA LEU A 35 4.37 28.04 0.10
C LEU A 35 5.83 28.22 0.52
N ASP A 36 6.68 27.30 0.08
CA ASP A 36 8.12 27.43 0.19
C ASP A 36 8.60 28.62 -0.65
N ASN A 37 9.37 29.52 -0.04
CA ASN A 37 9.81 30.76 -0.69
C ASN A 37 10.81 30.52 -1.85
N THR A 38 11.46 29.36 -1.90
CA THR A 38 12.46 29.02 -2.92
C THR A 38 11.83 28.31 -4.10
N TYR A 39 10.98 27.32 -3.82
CA TYR A 39 10.45 26.40 -4.83
C TYR A 39 8.98 26.67 -5.19
N GLY A 40 8.27 27.49 -4.39
CA GLY A 40 6.85 27.79 -4.62
C GLY A 40 5.92 26.60 -4.43
N THR A 41 6.39 25.52 -3.77
CA THR A 41 5.61 24.33 -3.47
C THR A 41 5.03 24.40 -2.07
N ILE A 42 4.04 23.55 -1.77
CA ILE A 42 3.46 23.43 -0.44
C ILE A 42 4.55 22.97 0.54
N ALA A 43 4.92 23.86 1.47
CA ALA A 43 5.97 23.57 2.44
C ALA A 43 5.48 22.51 3.43
N PRO A 44 6.26 21.45 3.69
CA PRO A 44 5.93 20.54 4.75
C PRO A 44 5.94 21.29 6.10
N PRO A 45 5.11 20.84 7.04
CA PRO A 45 4.99 21.46 8.35
C PRO A 45 6.25 21.28 9.23
N ASN A 46 7.14 20.35 8.86
CA ASN A 46 8.41 20.10 9.53
C ASN A 46 8.23 20.01 11.05
N ASP A 47 8.96 20.83 11.82
CA ASP A 47 8.94 20.85 13.28
C ASP A 47 7.59 21.29 13.89
N ALA A 48 6.65 21.80 13.09
CA ALA A 48 5.30 22.12 13.57
C ALA A 48 4.49 20.86 13.92
N PHE A 49 4.91 19.67 13.46
CA PHE A 49 4.35 18.38 13.85
C PHE A 49 5.38 17.56 14.61
N PRO A 50 5.31 17.52 15.96
CA PRO A 50 6.35 16.93 16.78
C PRO A 50 6.37 15.40 16.67
N PHE A 51 7.57 14.84 16.52
CA PHE A 51 7.82 13.40 16.57
C PHE A 51 7.61 12.84 17.98
N ASN A 52 6.96 11.68 18.07
CA ASN A 52 6.78 10.94 19.32
C ASN A 52 7.56 9.62 19.29
N ALA A 53 8.72 9.62 19.94
CA ALA A 53 9.63 8.47 19.97
C ALA A 53 9.01 7.21 20.60
N ASN A 54 8.15 7.37 21.61
CA ASN A 54 7.49 6.24 22.25
C ASN A 54 6.47 5.61 21.29
N HIS A 55 5.69 6.43 20.58
CA HIS A 55 4.72 5.94 19.60
C HIS A 55 5.43 5.24 18.44
N ALA A 56 6.48 5.85 17.89
CA ALA A 56 7.28 5.28 16.81
C ALA A 56 7.90 3.93 17.23
N SER A 57 8.40 3.82 18.45
CA SER A 57 8.96 2.58 18.99
C SER A 57 7.90 1.47 19.10
N VAL A 58 6.74 1.77 19.68
CA VAL A 58 5.64 0.80 19.84
C VAL A 58 5.17 0.30 18.48
N VAL A 59 4.89 1.22 17.55
CA VAL A 59 4.45 0.88 16.19
C VAL A 59 5.50 0.06 15.46
N SER A 60 6.77 0.47 15.53
CA SER A 60 7.89 -0.29 14.92
C SER A 60 7.95 -1.72 15.42
N VAL A 61 7.84 -1.95 16.73
CA VAL A 61 7.91 -3.31 17.29
C VAL A 61 6.74 -4.16 16.82
N VAL A 62 5.51 -3.65 16.89
CA VAL A 62 4.30 -4.38 16.48
C VAL A 62 4.37 -4.75 14.99
N LEU A 63 4.69 -3.77 14.15
CA LEU A 63 4.75 -3.94 12.71
C LEU A 63 5.95 -4.77 12.26
N LEU A 64 7.11 -4.66 12.92
CA LEU A 64 8.25 -5.54 12.67
C LEU A 64 7.92 -7.01 12.96
N ILE A 65 7.23 -7.30 14.08
CA ILE A 65 6.78 -8.66 14.39
C ILE A 65 5.82 -9.17 13.31
N LEU A 66 4.89 -8.31 12.84
CA LEU A 66 3.98 -8.63 11.75
C LEU A 66 4.74 -8.95 10.44
N SER A 67 5.67 -8.09 10.03
CA SER A 67 6.51 -8.29 8.85
C SER A 67 7.27 -9.61 8.91
N LEU A 68 7.97 -9.87 10.02
CA LEU A 68 8.75 -11.09 10.21
C LEU A 68 7.86 -12.33 10.20
N THR A 69 6.64 -12.25 10.72
CA THR A 69 5.66 -13.33 10.66
C THR A 69 5.29 -13.67 9.21
N PHE A 70 4.95 -12.66 8.41
CA PHE A 70 4.59 -12.86 6.99
C PHE A 70 5.76 -13.27 6.12
N VAL A 71 6.97 -12.83 6.44
CA VAL A 71 8.21 -13.34 5.84
C VAL A 71 8.40 -14.82 6.18
N GLY A 72 8.21 -15.21 7.44
CA GLY A 72 8.27 -16.62 7.87
C GLY A 72 7.23 -17.51 7.16
N ILE A 73 6.00 -17.01 7.02
CA ILE A 73 4.95 -17.68 6.23
C ILE A 73 5.39 -17.82 4.77
N SER A 74 5.94 -16.77 4.19
CA SER A 74 6.40 -16.77 2.80
C SER A 74 7.59 -17.70 2.56
N PHE A 75 8.48 -17.88 3.54
CA PHE A 75 9.50 -18.93 3.48
C PHE A 75 8.90 -20.34 3.51
N LYS A 76 7.88 -20.57 4.33
CA LYS A 76 7.14 -21.85 4.35
C LYS A 76 6.44 -22.10 3.01
N GLU A 77 5.81 -21.09 2.43
CA GLU A 77 5.19 -21.16 1.11
C GLU A 77 6.22 -21.36 -0.01
N SER A 78 7.38 -20.71 0.10
CA SER A 78 8.51 -20.90 -0.81
C SER A 78 8.94 -22.37 -0.86
N LYS A 79 9.03 -23.02 0.30
CA LYS A 79 9.30 -24.46 0.38
C LYS A 79 8.16 -25.30 -0.21
N ARG A 80 6.89 -24.95 0.08
CA ARG A 80 5.70 -25.66 -0.42
C ARG A 80 5.62 -25.65 -1.95
N TRP A 81 5.90 -24.52 -2.59
CA TRP A 81 5.79 -24.34 -4.04
C TRP A 81 7.11 -24.53 -4.78
N ASN A 82 8.19 -24.91 -4.08
CA ASN A 82 9.53 -24.99 -4.63
C ASN A 82 9.93 -23.72 -5.40
N SER A 83 9.67 -22.56 -4.79
CA SER A 83 9.93 -21.26 -5.40
C SER A 83 10.50 -20.26 -4.41
N THR A 84 11.50 -19.46 -4.82
CA THR A 84 12.07 -18.37 -4.00
C THR A 84 11.24 -17.08 -4.05
N VAL A 85 10.27 -17.01 -4.97
CA VAL A 85 9.51 -15.79 -5.26
C VAL A 85 8.67 -15.29 -4.08
N PRO A 86 7.94 -16.13 -3.30
CA PRO A 86 7.16 -15.64 -2.16
C PRO A 86 8.03 -14.92 -1.12
N ALA A 87 9.15 -15.53 -0.73
CA ALA A 87 10.08 -14.92 0.21
C ALA A 87 10.67 -13.62 -0.35
N ALA A 88 11.13 -13.63 -1.62
CA ALA A 88 11.68 -12.46 -2.27
C ALA A 88 10.68 -11.31 -2.38
N LEU A 89 9.39 -11.59 -2.59
CA LEU A 89 8.33 -10.60 -2.62
C LEU A 89 8.17 -9.92 -1.25
N THR A 90 8.07 -10.70 -0.17
CA THR A 90 7.91 -10.13 1.18
C THR A 90 9.16 -9.43 1.71
N ILE A 91 10.36 -9.86 1.32
CA ILE A 91 11.60 -9.16 1.68
C ILE A 91 11.76 -7.91 0.82
N GLY A 92 11.50 -8.03 -0.48
CA GLY A 92 11.60 -6.93 -1.44
C GLY A 92 10.61 -5.80 -1.16
N ALA A 93 9.47 -6.08 -0.52
CA ALA A 93 8.52 -5.06 -0.07
C ALA A 93 9.16 -3.96 0.80
N ALA A 94 10.24 -4.25 1.54
CA ALA A 94 10.96 -3.24 2.31
C ALA A 94 11.53 -2.11 1.43
N SER A 95 11.80 -2.37 0.15
CA SER A 95 12.30 -1.36 -0.79
C SER A 95 11.24 -0.37 -1.26
N CYS A 96 9.95 -0.63 -1.00
CA CYS A 96 8.86 0.31 -1.29
C CYS A 96 8.91 1.59 -0.44
N ILE A 97 9.80 1.68 0.55
CA ILE A 97 10.10 2.94 1.24
C ILE A 97 10.72 4.00 0.31
N LEU A 98 11.39 3.58 -0.76
CA LEU A 98 12.00 4.51 -1.72
C LEU A 98 10.94 5.31 -2.51
N PRO A 99 9.98 4.66 -3.18
CA PRO A 99 8.93 5.40 -3.87
C PRO A 99 7.98 6.13 -2.92
N GLU A 100 7.82 5.62 -1.70
CA GLU A 100 7.11 6.33 -0.63
C GLU A 100 7.71 7.72 -0.34
N ALA A 101 9.02 7.88 -0.46
CA ALA A 101 9.62 9.21 -0.27
C ALA A 101 9.19 10.21 -1.36
N VAL A 102 8.81 9.72 -2.54
CA VAL A 102 8.34 10.52 -3.68
C VAL A 102 6.86 10.84 -3.55
N ASP A 103 6.00 9.83 -3.35
CA ASP A 103 4.56 10.04 -3.30
C ASP A 103 4.14 10.90 -2.08
N ASN A 104 4.81 10.79 -0.94
CA ASN A 104 4.62 11.66 0.21
C ASN A 104 4.87 13.13 -0.09
N TYR A 105 5.86 13.40 -0.94
CA TYR A 105 6.13 14.75 -1.40
C TYR A 105 4.98 15.23 -2.29
N LEU A 106 4.59 14.42 -3.26
CA LEU A 106 3.57 14.76 -4.26
C LEU A 106 2.17 14.92 -3.66
N ALA A 107 1.83 14.12 -2.66
CA ALA A 107 0.47 14.04 -2.12
C ALA A 107 0.34 14.59 -0.71
N ASN A 108 1.30 15.43 -0.29
CA ASN A 108 1.27 16.14 0.97
C ASN A 108 1.08 15.21 2.19
N CYS A 109 1.88 14.15 2.26
CA CYS A 109 2.04 13.34 3.45
C CYS A 109 3.39 13.67 4.10
N TYR A 110 3.42 13.84 5.41
CA TYR A 110 4.61 14.18 6.16
C TYR A 110 4.83 13.18 7.29
N TRP A 111 5.97 12.49 7.24
CA TRP A 111 6.48 11.67 8.34
C TRP A 111 7.23 12.54 9.34
N ALA A 112 6.91 12.41 10.62
CA ALA A 112 7.59 13.12 11.70
C ALA A 112 9.05 12.66 11.82
N GLN A 113 9.94 13.62 12.05
CA GLN A 113 11.39 13.42 12.00
C GLN A 113 11.95 13.39 13.42
N SER A 114 12.76 12.38 13.75
CA SER A 114 13.43 12.35 15.06
C SER A 114 14.62 13.30 15.16
N HIS A 115 15.21 13.69 14.02
CA HIS A 115 16.48 14.40 13.92
C HIS A 115 17.66 13.66 14.60
N ASP A 116 17.51 12.35 14.87
CA ASP A 116 18.53 11.52 15.52
C ASP A 116 19.23 10.64 14.46
N PRO A 117 20.53 10.86 14.19
CA PRO A 117 21.27 10.10 13.18
C PRO A 117 21.29 8.58 13.40
N ARG A 118 20.98 8.09 14.60
CA ARG A 118 20.92 6.65 14.91
C ARG A 118 19.67 5.97 14.34
N PHE A 119 18.61 6.72 14.12
CA PHE A 119 17.33 6.22 13.61
C PHE A 119 17.07 6.61 12.16
N LEU A 120 17.86 7.52 11.60
CA LEU A 120 17.76 7.96 10.23
C LEU A 120 18.16 6.83 9.25
N MET A 121 17.29 6.51 8.29
CA MET A 121 17.62 5.62 7.16
C MET A 121 18.27 6.39 6.02
N PHE A 122 17.62 7.48 5.60
CA PHE A 122 18.08 8.33 4.50
C PHE A 122 17.37 9.69 4.54
N THR A 123 17.93 10.64 3.79
CA THR A 123 17.31 11.94 3.52
C THR A 123 16.99 12.02 2.03
N PHE A 124 15.77 12.41 1.68
CA PHE A 124 15.32 12.54 0.29
C PHE A 124 14.44 13.77 0.14
N LEU A 125 14.68 14.58 -0.91
CA LEU A 125 13.99 15.85 -1.17
C LEU A 125 13.91 16.77 0.06
N GLY A 126 14.99 16.81 0.86
CA GLY A 126 15.06 17.62 2.08
C GLY A 126 14.24 17.09 3.26
N ARG A 127 13.72 15.85 3.19
CA ARG A 127 12.99 15.19 4.27
C ARG A 127 13.78 14.00 4.80
N GLU A 128 13.82 13.87 6.12
CA GLU A 128 14.38 12.73 6.83
C GLU A 128 13.37 11.58 6.90
N PHE A 129 13.86 10.36 6.67
CA PHE A 129 13.09 9.14 6.80
C PHE A 129 13.77 8.21 7.81
N ASP A 130 13.11 8.01 8.94
CA ASP A 130 13.58 7.14 10.01
C ASP A 130 13.22 5.67 9.76
N VAL A 131 13.91 4.77 10.47
CA VAL A 131 13.74 3.31 10.40
C VAL A 131 12.29 2.88 10.59
N PHE A 132 11.52 3.58 11.44
CA PHE A 132 10.11 3.24 11.68
C PHE A 132 9.25 3.36 10.42
N VAL A 133 9.55 4.31 9.53
CA VAL A 133 8.82 4.51 8.28
C VAL A 133 9.06 3.33 7.34
N GLY A 134 10.32 2.90 7.23
CA GLY A 134 10.68 1.70 6.47
C GLY A 134 10.00 0.43 7.01
N ILE A 135 9.87 0.30 8.33
CA ILE A 135 9.17 -0.83 8.95
C ILE A 135 7.67 -0.82 8.60
N ILE A 136 6.99 0.33 8.69
CA ILE A 136 5.57 0.45 8.36
C ILE A 136 5.31 -0.02 6.92
N TRP A 137 6.09 0.50 5.97
CA TRP A 137 5.95 0.15 4.56
C TRP A 137 6.33 -1.28 4.26
N TRP A 138 7.35 -1.80 4.93
CA TRP A 138 7.68 -3.21 4.82
C TRP A 138 6.52 -4.09 5.31
N SER A 139 5.87 -3.75 6.42
CA SER A 139 4.72 -4.50 6.92
C SER A 139 3.56 -4.50 5.94
N PHE A 140 3.21 -3.34 5.41
CA PHE A 140 2.14 -3.22 4.42
C PHE A 140 2.41 -4.11 3.20
N GLY A 141 3.58 -3.97 2.58
CA GLY A 141 3.94 -4.76 1.41
C GLY A 141 4.16 -6.25 1.70
N ALA A 142 4.66 -6.63 2.87
CA ALA A 142 4.85 -8.04 3.25
C ALA A 142 3.51 -8.77 3.46
N VAL A 143 2.55 -8.12 4.15
CA VAL A 143 1.20 -8.66 4.37
C VAL A 143 0.48 -8.84 3.04
N LEU A 144 0.41 -7.78 2.23
CA LEU A 144 -0.29 -7.82 0.95
C LEU A 144 0.42 -8.71 -0.07
N GLY A 145 1.74 -8.65 -0.12
CA GLY A 145 2.57 -9.53 -0.93
C GLY A 145 2.28 -11.00 -0.65
N CYS A 146 2.37 -11.41 0.62
CA CYS A 146 2.09 -12.80 1.00
C CYS A 146 0.64 -13.21 0.70
N CYS A 147 -0.35 -12.41 1.11
CA CYS A 147 -1.77 -12.76 0.97
C CYS A 147 -2.22 -12.81 -0.49
N ILE A 148 -1.92 -11.78 -1.28
CA ILE A 148 -2.37 -11.67 -2.68
C ILE A 148 -1.60 -12.67 -3.54
N PHE A 149 -0.27 -12.73 -3.43
CA PHE A 149 0.53 -13.71 -4.19
C PHE A 149 0.09 -15.13 -3.84
N GLY A 150 -0.15 -15.40 -2.56
CA GLY A 150 -0.65 -16.68 -2.11
C GLY A 150 -2.04 -17.02 -2.64
N ALA A 151 -2.94 -16.04 -2.77
CA ALA A 151 -4.24 -16.22 -3.41
C ALA A 151 -4.10 -16.54 -4.90
N LEU A 152 -3.21 -15.85 -5.61
CA LEU A 152 -2.92 -16.11 -7.03
C LEU A 152 -2.29 -17.49 -7.25
N MET A 153 -1.38 -17.93 -6.37
CA MET A 153 -0.79 -19.27 -6.40
C MET A 153 -1.79 -20.40 -6.11
N ARG A 154 -2.92 -20.08 -5.45
CA ARG A 154 -4.03 -21.00 -5.16
C ARG A 154 -5.14 -20.95 -6.22
N ASP A 155 -4.95 -20.13 -7.25
CA ASP A 155 -5.91 -19.94 -8.34
C ASP A 155 -7.33 -19.61 -7.86
N VAL A 156 -7.45 -18.62 -6.97
CA VAL A 156 -8.74 -18.11 -6.52
C VAL A 156 -9.51 -17.47 -7.69
N SER A 157 -10.84 -17.45 -7.65
CA SER A 157 -11.66 -16.78 -8.67
C SER A 157 -11.43 -15.27 -8.70
N THR A 158 -11.75 -14.61 -9.81
CA THR A 158 -11.65 -13.13 -9.93
C THR A 158 -12.49 -12.42 -8.86
N GLY A 159 -13.73 -12.88 -8.62
CA GLY A 159 -14.56 -12.33 -7.55
C GLY A 159 -13.95 -12.48 -6.14
N THR A 160 -13.21 -13.57 -5.89
CA THR A 160 -12.49 -13.74 -4.61
C THR A 160 -11.29 -12.80 -4.51
N LEU A 161 -10.58 -12.58 -5.63
CA LEU A 161 -9.46 -11.64 -5.70
C LEU A 161 -9.94 -10.21 -5.44
N TRP A 162 -11.04 -9.77 -6.06
CA TRP A 162 -11.65 -8.47 -5.79
C TRP A 162 -12.04 -8.30 -4.32
N LYS A 163 -12.65 -9.31 -3.70
CA LYS A 163 -12.96 -9.29 -2.26
C LYS A 163 -11.70 -9.18 -1.41
N GLY A 164 -10.63 -9.88 -1.78
CA GLY A 164 -9.34 -9.79 -1.11
C GLY A 164 -8.74 -8.38 -1.19
N LEU A 165 -8.81 -7.75 -2.36
CA LEU A 165 -8.34 -6.37 -2.57
C LEU A 165 -9.22 -5.35 -1.81
N ALA A 166 -10.53 -5.54 -1.79
CA ALA A 166 -11.43 -4.70 -1.01
C ALA A 166 -11.16 -4.83 0.51
N LEU A 167 -10.89 -6.06 0.99
CA LEU A 167 -10.50 -6.29 2.37
C LEU A 167 -9.14 -5.68 2.71
N ALA A 168 -8.19 -5.69 1.76
CA ALA A 168 -6.92 -5.00 1.91
C ALA A 168 -7.11 -3.49 2.08
N GLY A 169 -7.96 -2.86 1.25
CA GLY A 169 -8.29 -1.43 1.39
C GLY A 169 -9.00 -1.10 2.70
N LEU A 170 -9.88 -1.98 3.19
CA LEU A 170 -10.51 -1.80 4.50
C LEU A 170 -9.50 -1.91 5.65
N PHE A 171 -8.58 -2.88 5.56
CA PHE A 171 -7.50 -3.00 6.53
C PHE A 171 -6.60 -1.75 6.53
N ASP A 172 -6.32 -1.20 5.35
CA ASP A 172 -5.57 0.05 5.19
C ASP A 172 -6.25 1.21 5.91
N ILE A 173 -7.56 1.45 5.67
CA ILE A 173 -8.32 2.48 6.39
C ILE A 173 -8.17 2.32 7.91
N VAL A 174 -8.36 1.10 8.43
CA VAL A 174 -8.31 0.86 9.87
C VAL A 174 -6.91 1.13 10.42
N LEU A 175 -5.88 0.65 9.74
CA LEU A 175 -4.49 0.84 10.16
C LEU A 175 -4.11 2.33 10.15
N GLU A 176 -4.36 3.00 9.03
CA GLU A 176 -4.06 4.40 8.79
C GLU A 176 -4.78 5.31 9.80
N GLU A 177 -6.08 5.14 9.99
CA GLU A 177 -6.82 5.94 10.98
C GLU A 177 -6.30 5.69 12.40
N CYS A 178 -5.92 4.45 12.75
CA CYS A 178 -5.32 4.17 14.05
C CYS A 178 -3.98 4.89 14.23
N LEU A 179 -3.09 4.83 13.24
CA LEU A 179 -1.77 5.46 13.31
C LEU A 179 -1.86 6.99 13.35
N LEU A 180 -2.71 7.59 12.50
CA LEU A 180 -2.95 9.04 12.44
C LEU A 180 -3.58 9.56 13.74
N ASN A 181 -4.45 8.79 14.39
CA ASN A 181 -5.04 9.15 15.66
C ASN A 181 -4.11 8.90 16.85
N TYR A 182 -3.20 7.93 16.76
CA TYR A 182 -2.15 7.72 17.77
C TYR A 182 -1.20 8.92 17.82
N GLY A 183 -0.89 9.52 16.67
CA GLY A 183 -0.23 10.81 16.54
C GLY A 183 1.29 10.77 16.77
N GLY A 184 1.98 11.82 16.31
CA GLY A 184 3.44 11.95 16.39
C GLY A 184 4.23 11.01 15.48
N LEU A 185 3.57 10.44 14.45
CA LEU A 185 4.16 9.52 13.47
C LEU A 185 4.20 10.14 12.07
N TYR A 186 3.02 10.49 11.55
CA TYR A 186 2.85 11.17 10.27
C TYR A 186 1.46 11.81 10.22
N PHE A 187 1.23 12.60 9.17
CA PHE A 187 -0.09 13.11 8.83
C PHE A 187 -0.16 13.61 7.39
N TYR A 188 -1.39 13.82 6.93
CA TYR A 188 -1.68 14.43 5.64
C TYR A 188 -2.03 15.91 5.80
N TYR A 189 -1.38 16.77 5.02
CA TYR A 189 -1.58 18.23 5.04
C TYR A 189 -2.13 18.75 3.71
N GLY A 190 -2.51 20.01 3.70
CA GLY A 190 -3.27 20.61 2.61
C GLY A 190 -4.72 20.16 2.59
N HIS A 191 -5.45 20.59 1.57
CA HIS A 191 -6.86 20.28 1.41
C HIS A 191 -7.03 18.89 0.77
N GLN A 192 -6.96 17.84 1.59
CA GLN A 192 -7.06 16.45 1.14
C GLN A 192 -8.52 16.07 0.82
N PRO A 193 -8.80 15.44 -0.33
CA PRO A 193 -10.16 14.98 -0.61
C PRO A 193 -10.49 13.68 0.12
N LEU A 194 -11.79 13.38 0.23
CA LEU A 194 -12.29 12.11 0.76
C LEU A 194 -11.76 11.73 2.16
N VAL A 195 -11.54 12.70 3.04
CA VAL A 195 -11.37 12.44 4.48
C VAL A 195 -12.76 12.22 5.08
N LEU A 196 -13.17 10.95 5.23
CA LEU A 196 -14.56 10.60 5.56
C LEU A 196 -14.82 10.26 7.04
N ILE A 197 -13.80 9.78 7.76
CA ILE A 197 -13.92 9.42 9.18
C ILE A 197 -13.22 10.46 10.06
N ALA A 198 -11.88 10.44 10.09
CA ALA A 198 -11.13 11.30 10.99
C ALA A 198 -10.01 12.05 10.29
N LYS A 199 -9.00 11.33 9.78
CA LYS A 199 -7.77 11.95 9.26
C LYS A 199 -7.29 11.32 7.96
N PHE A 200 -7.62 10.06 7.70
CA PHE A 200 -7.12 9.36 6.53
C PHE A 200 -7.90 9.79 5.28
N PRO A 201 -7.24 10.29 4.22
CA PRO A 201 -7.89 10.56 2.95
C PRO A 201 -8.09 9.26 2.18
N TRP A 202 -9.33 8.83 2.00
CA TRP A 202 -9.64 7.50 1.47
C TRP A 202 -9.19 7.27 0.03
N TRP A 203 -8.84 8.30 -0.73
CA TRP A 203 -8.28 8.12 -2.06
C TRP A 203 -6.93 7.38 -2.04
N TRP A 204 -6.15 7.49 -0.94
CA TRP A 204 -4.87 6.80 -0.77
C TRP A 204 -5.03 5.28 -0.80
N LEU A 205 -6.08 4.72 -0.19
CA LEU A 205 -6.29 3.27 -0.15
C LEU A 205 -6.35 2.69 -1.57
N PHE A 206 -7.01 3.38 -2.48
CA PHE A 206 -7.22 2.89 -3.84
C PHE A 206 -5.88 2.90 -4.59
N CYS A 207 -5.12 3.98 -4.46
CA CYS A 207 -3.78 4.09 -5.04
C CYS A 207 -2.82 3.06 -4.47
N ASN A 208 -2.73 2.95 -3.14
CA ASN A 208 -1.81 2.04 -2.44
C ASN A 208 -2.08 0.58 -2.80
N VAL A 209 -3.34 0.15 -2.70
CA VAL A 209 -3.74 -1.23 -3.00
C VAL A 209 -3.55 -1.53 -4.49
N SER A 210 -3.93 -0.62 -5.39
CA SER A 210 -3.71 -0.81 -6.82
C SER A 210 -2.22 -0.88 -7.17
N ALA A 211 -1.40 0.00 -6.60
CA ALA A 211 0.02 0.11 -6.86
C ALA A 211 0.81 -1.12 -6.39
N ILE A 212 0.55 -1.59 -5.17
CA ILE A 212 1.20 -2.82 -4.68
C ILE A 212 0.70 -4.05 -5.47
N PHE A 213 -0.58 -4.06 -5.86
CA PHE A 213 -1.14 -5.13 -6.69
C PHE A 213 -0.43 -5.22 -8.04
N MET A 214 -0.03 -4.10 -8.67
CA MET A 214 0.79 -4.10 -9.89
C MET A 214 2.09 -4.89 -9.70
N GLY A 215 2.85 -4.58 -8.65
CA GLY A 215 4.12 -5.26 -8.37
C GLY A 215 3.95 -6.76 -8.12
N ILE A 216 2.90 -7.13 -7.38
CA ILE A 216 2.56 -8.53 -7.09
C ILE A 216 2.10 -9.25 -8.37
N ALA A 217 1.25 -8.62 -9.18
CA ALA A 217 0.73 -9.19 -10.42
C ALA A 217 1.85 -9.45 -11.45
N VAL A 218 2.75 -8.48 -11.64
CA VAL A 218 3.95 -8.63 -12.50
C VAL A 218 4.84 -9.75 -11.98
N THR A 219 5.12 -9.77 -10.67
CA THR A 219 5.96 -10.80 -10.07
C THR A 219 5.32 -12.19 -10.19
N TYR A 220 4.01 -12.29 -10.02
CA TYR A 220 3.27 -13.53 -10.25
C TYR A 220 3.31 -13.98 -11.72
N ARG A 221 3.07 -13.07 -12.66
CA ARG A 221 3.05 -13.37 -14.10
C ARG A 221 4.37 -13.90 -14.62
N TYR A 222 5.49 -13.37 -14.10
CA TYR A 222 6.84 -13.76 -14.49
C TYR A 222 7.56 -14.61 -13.43
N ARG A 223 6.82 -15.20 -12.47
CA ARG A 223 7.38 -15.97 -11.33
C ARG A 223 8.34 -17.09 -11.74
N ALA A 224 8.10 -17.73 -12.89
CA ALA A 224 8.97 -18.78 -13.40
C ALA A 224 10.37 -18.24 -13.75
N TRP A 225 10.46 -17.01 -14.26
CA TRP A 225 11.72 -16.35 -14.55
C TRP A 225 12.40 -15.85 -13.27
N PHE A 226 11.64 -15.30 -12.32
CA PHE A 226 12.19 -14.84 -11.04
C PHE A 226 12.68 -15.95 -10.13
N ASN A 227 12.37 -17.21 -10.40
CA ASN A 227 12.72 -18.29 -9.49
C ASN A 227 14.24 -18.51 -9.36
N GLY A 228 14.70 -18.91 -8.17
CA GLY A 228 16.12 -19.09 -7.86
C GLY A 228 16.83 -17.76 -7.59
N TRP A 229 18.07 -17.60 -8.08
CA TRP A 229 18.88 -16.40 -7.82
C TRP A 229 18.27 -15.11 -8.43
N LYS A 230 17.48 -15.25 -9.50
CA LYS A 230 16.83 -14.13 -10.19
C LYS A 230 15.75 -13.45 -9.34
N SER A 231 15.39 -14.04 -8.20
CA SER A 231 14.42 -13.44 -7.30
C SER A 231 14.94 -12.15 -6.67
N VAL A 232 16.27 -11.92 -6.71
CA VAL A 232 16.86 -10.63 -6.35
C VAL A 232 16.30 -9.46 -7.18
N PHE A 233 15.84 -9.70 -8.41
CA PHE A 233 15.24 -8.66 -9.24
C PHE A 233 13.83 -8.25 -8.78
N VAL A 234 13.20 -9.00 -7.87
CA VAL A 234 11.93 -8.56 -7.24
C VAL A 234 12.15 -7.31 -6.40
N LEU A 235 13.35 -7.13 -5.81
CA LEU A 235 13.69 -5.96 -5.00
C LEU A 235 13.53 -4.65 -5.77
N PRO A 236 14.14 -4.44 -6.96
CA PRO A 236 13.90 -3.22 -7.73
C PRO A 236 12.52 -3.17 -8.40
N ILE A 237 11.93 -4.31 -8.76
CA ILE A 237 10.66 -4.32 -9.51
C ILE A 237 9.49 -3.82 -8.68
N LEU A 238 9.40 -4.22 -7.41
CA LEU A 238 8.31 -3.78 -6.54
C LEU A 238 8.20 -2.25 -6.43
N PRO A 239 9.26 -1.50 -6.07
CA PRO A 239 9.18 -0.06 -5.94
C PRO A 239 8.89 0.65 -7.27
N PHE A 240 9.42 0.15 -8.40
CA PHE A 240 9.12 0.72 -9.72
C PHE A 240 7.68 0.49 -10.16
N CYS A 241 7.15 -0.73 -9.96
CA CYS A 241 5.75 -1.02 -10.23
C CYS A 241 4.84 -0.19 -9.33
N TYR A 242 5.20 -0.07 -8.05
CA TYR A 242 4.45 0.72 -7.09
C TYR A 242 4.38 2.19 -7.52
N ILE A 243 5.51 2.89 -7.70
CA ILE A 243 5.46 4.32 -8.03
C ILE A 243 4.80 4.60 -9.38
N GLY A 244 5.02 3.73 -10.37
CA GLY A 244 4.40 3.89 -11.70
C GLY A 244 2.88 3.79 -11.64
N ALA A 245 2.37 2.76 -10.97
CA ALA A 245 0.94 2.53 -10.82
C ALA A 245 0.28 3.51 -9.83
N TRP A 246 0.98 3.90 -8.77
CA TRP A 246 0.50 4.91 -7.82
C TRP A 246 0.38 6.26 -8.52
N SER A 247 1.44 6.70 -9.23
CA SER A 247 1.44 8.00 -9.90
C SER A 247 0.31 8.10 -10.92
N LEU A 248 0.13 7.08 -11.76
CA LEU A 248 -0.93 7.05 -12.76
C LEU A 248 -2.33 7.25 -12.15
N ALA A 249 -2.62 6.56 -11.04
CA ALA A 249 -3.92 6.67 -10.37
C ALA A 249 -4.07 7.98 -9.57
N ALA A 250 -3.02 8.38 -8.85
CA ALA A 250 -3.04 9.50 -7.91
C ALA A 250 -3.03 10.88 -8.60
N MET A 251 -2.60 10.95 -9.87
CA MET A 251 -2.40 12.21 -10.60
C MET A 251 -3.51 13.26 -10.39
N PRO A 252 -4.81 12.97 -10.60
CA PRO A 252 -5.86 13.98 -10.42
C PRO A 252 -5.84 14.62 -9.03
N THR A 253 -5.67 13.81 -7.98
CA THR A 253 -5.63 14.29 -6.60
C THR A 253 -4.34 15.02 -6.31
N VAL A 254 -3.19 14.52 -6.77
CA VAL A 254 -1.89 15.22 -6.64
C VAL A 254 -1.97 16.64 -7.21
N TYR A 255 -2.53 16.80 -8.41
CA TYR A 255 -2.75 18.14 -8.98
C TYR A 255 -3.69 18.99 -8.12
N ALA A 256 -4.75 18.39 -7.58
CA ALA A 256 -5.73 19.12 -6.78
C ALA A 256 -5.20 19.57 -5.42
N VAL A 257 -4.39 18.75 -4.75
CA VAL A 257 -3.85 19.06 -3.41
C VAL A 257 -2.62 19.95 -3.46
N GLN A 258 -1.92 20.01 -4.60
CA GLN A 258 -0.77 20.89 -4.83
C GLN A 258 -1.15 22.27 -5.36
N ALA A 259 -2.41 22.49 -5.73
CA ALA A 259 -2.91 23.75 -6.27
C ALA A 259 -4.11 24.27 -5.48
N ASP A 260 -4.39 25.57 -5.62
CA ASP A 260 -5.49 26.25 -4.92
C ASP A 260 -6.82 26.09 -5.67
N TYR A 261 -7.25 24.84 -5.85
CA TYR A 261 -8.55 24.54 -6.44
C TYR A 261 -9.68 24.62 -5.40
N SER A 262 -10.89 24.93 -5.87
CA SER A 262 -12.09 24.94 -5.02
C SER A 262 -12.33 23.56 -4.37
N PRO A 263 -12.96 23.50 -3.18
CA PRO A 263 -13.20 22.23 -2.50
C PRO A 263 -13.95 21.20 -3.34
N LEU A 264 -14.91 21.64 -4.16
CA LEU A 264 -15.64 20.76 -5.06
C LEU A 264 -14.72 20.07 -6.08
N VAL A 265 -13.78 20.82 -6.67
CA VAL A 265 -12.81 20.30 -7.63
C VAL A 265 -11.86 19.32 -6.93
N THR A 266 -11.40 19.65 -5.72
CA THR A 266 -10.57 18.74 -4.93
C THR A 266 -11.28 17.41 -4.68
N GLN A 267 -12.53 17.43 -4.21
CA GLN A 267 -13.31 16.21 -3.97
C GLN A 267 -13.55 15.41 -5.26
N ALA A 268 -13.86 16.09 -6.37
CA ALA A 268 -14.03 15.44 -7.67
C ALA A 268 -12.74 14.75 -8.14
N CYS A 269 -11.57 15.37 -7.95
CA CYS A 269 -10.28 14.76 -8.22
C CYS A 269 -10.02 13.53 -7.35
N GLY A 270 -10.38 13.57 -6.06
CA GLY A 270 -10.35 12.41 -5.17
C GLY A 270 -11.16 11.23 -5.70
N VAL A 271 -12.41 11.47 -6.11
CA VAL A 271 -13.28 10.44 -6.70
C VAL A 271 -12.70 9.91 -8.01
N LEU A 272 -12.21 10.80 -8.88
CA LEU A 272 -11.61 10.41 -10.16
C LEU A 272 -10.37 9.52 -9.94
N THR A 273 -9.52 9.85 -8.97
CA THR A 273 -8.38 9.01 -8.57
C THR A 273 -8.83 7.60 -8.16
N CYS A 274 -9.88 7.48 -7.34
CA CYS A 274 -10.43 6.17 -6.97
C CYS A 274 -10.92 5.39 -8.21
N CYS A 275 -11.62 6.05 -9.14
CA CYS A 275 -12.08 5.43 -10.38
C CYS A 275 -10.92 4.93 -11.24
N ILE A 276 -9.88 5.74 -11.42
CA ILE A 276 -8.69 5.36 -12.20
C ILE A 276 -7.99 4.17 -11.54
N ALA A 277 -7.79 4.17 -10.23
CA ALA A 277 -7.20 3.05 -9.51
C ALA A 277 -7.99 1.74 -9.69
N LEU A 278 -9.32 1.79 -9.67
CA LEU A 278 -10.17 0.61 -9.91
C LEU A 278 -10.07 0.11 -11.35
N VAL A 279 -10.12 1.03 -12.33
CA VAL A 279 -9.93 0.69 -13.76
C VAL A 279 -8.54 0.09 -13.98
N GLN A 280 -7.51 0.71 -13.42
CA GLN A 280 -6.12 0.26 -13.48
C GLN A 280 -6.00 -1.17 -12.92
N THR A 281 -6.63 -1.44 -11.78
CA THR A 281 -6.66 -2.78 -11.17
C THR A 281 -7.35 -3.80 -12.08
N GLY A 282 -8.47 -3.43 -12.71
CA GLY A 282 -9.15 -4.28 -13.70
C GLY A 282 -8.27 -4.57 -14.93
N VAL A 283 -7.55 -3.57 -15.43
CA VAL A 283 -6.58 -3.73 -16.53
C VAL A 283 -5.44 -4.65 -16.13
N MET A 284 -4.94 -4.60 -14.89
CA MET A 284 -3.92 -5.55 -14.41
C MET A 284 -4.46 -6.98 -14.39
N MET A 285 -5.71 -7.19 -13.97
CA MET A 285 -6.33 -8.51 -14.00
C MET A 285 -6.41 -9.05 -15.42
N ASP A 286 -6.88 -8.24 -16.36
CA ASP A 286 -7.01 -8.63 -17.77
C ASP A 286 -5.63 -8.83 -18.44
N ALA A 287 -4.85 -7.76 -18.55
CA ALA A 287 -3.64 -7.74 -19.37
C ALA A 287 -2.45 -8.48 -18.74
N ILE A 288 -2.34 -8.54 -17.41
CA ILE A 288 -1.20 -9.16 -16.73
C ILE A 288 -1.55 -10.56 -16.25
N LEU A 289 -2.74 -10.75 -15.66
CA LEU A 289 -3.13 -12.02 -15.06
C LEU A 289 -3.96 -12.92 -15.98
N ASP A 290 -4.38 -12.45 -17.16
CA ASP A 290 -5.26 -13.18 -18.08
C ASP A 290 -6.58 -13.57 -17.41
N ARG A 291 -7.19 -12.61 -16.69
CA ARG A 291 -8.43 -12.77 -15.93
C ARG A 291 -9.43 -11.71 -16.35
N ASP A 292 -10.64 -12.13 -16.71
CA ASP A 292 -11.75 -11.19 -16.93
C ASP A 292 -12.09 -10.47 -15.61
N PRO A 293 -11.87 -9.14 -15.50
CA PRO A 293 -12.12 -8.38 -14.29
C PRO A 293 -13.61 -8.28 -13.93
N LEU A 294 -14.51 -8.50 -14.90
CA LEU A 294 -15.96 -8.44 -14.71
C LEU A 294 -16.57 -9.80 -14.34
N ASP A 295 -15.80 -10.89 -14.39
CA ASP A 295 -16.26 -12.21 -13.96
C ASP A 295 -16.22 -12.38 -12.42
N VAL A 296 -17.05 -11.59 -11.75
CA VAL A 296 -17.15 -11.59 -10.28
C VAL A 296 -18.05 -12.74 -9.78
N GLY A 297 -18.92 -13.27 -10.65
CA GLY A 297 -20.00 -14.19 -10.31
C GLY A 297 -19.75 -15.66 -10.67
N SER A 298 -18.85 -15.97 -11.60
CA SER A 298 -18.60 -17.37 -11.90
C SER A 298 -17.71 -18.01 -10.83
N GLY A 299 -18.19 -19.09 -10.22
CA GLY A 299 -17.34 -19.99 -9.43
C GLY A 299 -16.36 -20.80 -10.30
N ARG A 300 -16.22 -20.47 -11.59
CA ARG A 300 -15.31 -21.19 -12.49
C ARG A 300 -13.90 -20.70 -12.25
N ARG A 301 -12.99 -21.64 -11.98
CA ARG A 301 -11.56 -21.41 -12.21
C ARG A 301 -11.40 -21.05 -13.68
N ASN A 302 -10.73 -19.94 -13.98
CA ASN A 302 -10.47 -19.52 -15.34
C ASN A 302 -9.65 -20.63 -16.01
N ILE A 303 -10.31 -21.38 -16.90
CA ILE A 303 -9.64 -22.26 -17.83
C ILE A 303 -8.89 -21.30 -18.76
N SER A 304 -7.56 -21.34 -18.72
CA SER A 304 -6.73 -20.54 -19.62
C SER A 304 -7.21 -20.72 -21.06
N LEU A 305 -7.20 -19.65 -21.87
CA LEU A 305 -7.50 -19.77 -23.30
C LEU A 305 -6.55 -20.77 -24.01
N GLN A 306 -5.37 -21.03 -23.44
CA GLN A 306 -4.49 -22.12 -23.89
C GLN A 306 -5.08 -23.50 -23.57
N ASP A 307 -5.70 -23.70 -22.41
CA ASP A 307 -6.35 -24.95 -22.04
C ASP A 307 -7.60 -25.20 -22.89
N ALA A 308 -8.34 -24.14 -23.24
CA ALA A 308 -9.48 -24.23 -24.15
C ALA A 308 -9.04 -24.67 -25.57
N LYS A 309 -7.97 -24.07 -26.11
CA LYS A 309 -7.37 -24.50 -27.40
C LYS A 309 -6.86 -25.94 -27.35
N THR A 310 -6.18 -26.33 -26.28
CA THR A 310 -5.63 -27.69 -26.12
C THR A 310 -6.75 -28.73 -25.98
N SER A 311 -7.87 -28.38 -25.34
CA SER A 311 -9.06 -29.24 -25.22
C SER A 311 -9.84 -29.42 -26.52
N LEU A 312 -9.76 -28.45 -27.42
CA LEU A 312 -10.37 -28.51 -28.76
C LEU A 312 -9.50 -29.36 -29.71
N ASP A 313 -8.18 -29.21 -29.66
CA ASP A 313 -7.25 -30.03 -30.45
C ASP A 313 -7.29 -31.50 -30.05
N THR A 314 -7.35 -31.81 -28.75
CA THR A 314 -7.44 -33.22 -28.29
C THR A 314 -8.77 -33.90 -28.65
N ARG A 315 -9.85 -33.14 -28.89
CA ARG A 315 -11.12 -33.69 -29.39
C ARG A 315 -11.12 -33.93 -30.89
N GLN A 316 -10.35 -33.18 -31.67
CA GLN A 316 -10.23 -33.41 -33.12
C GLN A 316 -9.31 -34.59 -33.47
N VAL A 317 -8.33 -34.92 -32.61
CA VAL A 317 -7.38 -36.03 -32.87
C VAL A 317 -7.96 -37.42 -32.56
N ARG A 318 -9.17 -37.53 -32.01
CA ARG A 318 -9.82 -38.83 -31.71
C ARG A 318 -10.66 -39.44 -32.86
N TRP A 319 -10.60 -38.86 -34.06
CA TRP A 319 -11.21 -39.44 -35.27
C TRP A 319 -10.15 -39.60 -36.36
N LYS A 320 -9.35 -40.67 -36.27
CA LYS A 320 -8.73 -41.39 -37.39
C LYS A 320 -8.08 -42.67 -36.88
#